data_AF-T1AQ76-F1
#
_entry.id   AF-T1AQ76-F1
#
_cell.length_a   1.000
_cell.length_b   1.000
_cell.length_c   1.000
_cell.angle_alpha   90.00
_cell.angle_beta   90.00
_cell.angle_gamma   90.00
#
_symmetry.space_group_name_H-M   'P 1'
#
loop_
_entity.id
_entity.type
_entity.pdbx_description
1 polymer ?
#
loop_
_entity_poly.entity_id
_entity_poly.type
_entity_poly.pdbx_seq_one_letter_code
_entity_poly.pdbx_strand_id
1 'polypeptide(L)'
;MIQTVKENLPATLDLVTRILRNPTFPESEFKQWREASLADVEESRSDPQAMASNLLHRYFNRHPRGDLRYTSTFDETAEDIKAVTQDQIVQFYRRFYGASHGELAVVGDFSPVPVRAALEQGLGQWANAEPYAVVLDDYQAFPGKTLQQDVTDKANAVFLAWQPLPIKD
;
A
#
# COMPACT_ATOMS: atom_id res chain seq x y z
N MET A 1 11.53 3.01 -1.85
CA MET A 1 12.62 3.46 -2.74
C MET A 1 13.94 3.05 -2.10
N ILE A 2 14.79 2.31 -2.80
CA ILE A 2 16.12 1.88 -2.31
C ILE A 2 17.17 2.73 -3.02
N GLN A 3 18.12 3.27 -2.27
CA GLN A 3 19.21 4.08 -2.80
C GLN A 3 20.53 3.44 -2.43
N THR A 4 21.48 3.47 -3.37
CA THR A 4 22.83 2.93 -3.18
C THR A 4 23.81 3.70 -4.07
N VAL A 5 25.09 3.65 -3.72
CA VAL A 5 26.19 4.04 -4.62
C VAL A 5 26.48 2.93 -5.64
N LYS A 6 27.10 3.30 -6.76
CA LYS A 6 27.36 2.43 -7.91
C LYS A 6 28.14 1.18 -7.54
N GLU A 7 29.12 1.32 -6.65
CA GLU A 7 30.01 0.26 -6.19
C GLU A 7 29.24 -0.84 -5.45
N ASN A 8 28.17 -0.45 -4.73
CA ASN A 8 27.35 -1.35 -3.93
C ASN A 8 26.12 -1.86 -4.69
N LEU A 9 25.90 -1.42 -5.93
CA LEU A 9 24.72 -1.80 -6.72
C LEU A 9 24.58 -3.33 -6.86
N PRO A 10 25.62 -4.12 -7.19
CA PRO A 10 25.47 -5.57 -7.29
C PRO A 10 25.03 -6.23 -5.97
N ALA A 11 25.64 -5.85 -4.85
CA ALA A 11 25.30 -6.38 -3.53
C ALA A 11 23.89 -5.95 -3.09
N THR A 12 23.48 -4.73 -3.46
CA THR A 12 22.14 -4.22 -3.20
C THR A 12 21.09 -5.01 -3.98
N LEU A 13 21.32 -5.27 -5.27
CA LEU A 13 20.41 -6.08 -6.08
C LEU A 13 20.27 -7.50 -5.54
N ASP A 14 21.38 -8.14 -5.14
CA ASP A 14 21.33 -9.45 -4.48
C ASP A 14 20.49 -9.41 -3.20
N LEU A 15 20.74 -8.43 -2.32
CA LEU A 15 20.02 -8.30 -1.07
C LEU A 15 18.52 -8.10 -1.29
N VAL A 16 18.14 -7.21 -2.19
CA VAL A 16 16.73 -6.90 -2.49
C VAL A 16 16.02 -8.11 -3.06
N THR A 17 16.63 -8.81 -4.02
CA THR A 17 16.02 -10.01 -4.60
C THR A 17 15.90 -11.15 -3.58
N ARG A 18 16.85 -11.29 -2.64
CA ARG A 18 16.72 -12.23 -1.51
C ARG A 18 15.60 -11.86 -0.56
N ILE A 19 15.49 -10.59 -0.16
CA ILE A 19 14.42 -10.12 0.74
C ILE A 19 13.05 -10.38 0.10
N LEU A 20 12.92 -10.07 -1.20
CA LEU A 20 11.69 -10.29 -1.94
C LEU A 20 11.31 -11.77 -2.01
N ARG A 21 12.27 -12.67 -2.22
CA ARG A 21 12.02 -14.10 -2.44
C ARG A 21 11.93 -14.94 -1.17
N ASN A 22 12.67 -14.56 -0.14
CA ASN A 22 12.85 -15.37 1.07
C ASN A 22 12.53 -14.58 2.36
N PRO A 23 11.36 -13.93 2.47
CA PRO A 23 10.93 -13.33 3.73
C PRO A 23 10.68 -14.43 4.78
N THR A 24 11.12 -14.19 6.01
CA THR A 24 11.03 -15.15 7.11
C THR A 24 9.76 -14.99 7.96
N PHE A 25 9.08 -13.85 7.85
CA PHE A 25 7.87 -13.47 8.59
C PHE A 25 7.91 -13.84 10.08
N PRO A 26 8.87 -13.36 10.90
CA PRO A 26 8.93 -13.74 12.31
C PRO A 26 7.68 -13.29 13.08
N GLU A 27 7.17 -14.12 13.99
CA GLU A 27 5.97 -13.81 14.77
C GLU A 27 6.18 -12.55 15.66
N SER A 28 7.40 -12.34 16.17
CA SER A 28 7.74 -11.15 16.96
C SER A 28 7.63 -9.85 16.15
N GLU A 29 8.13 -9.84 14.92
CA GLU A 29 8.04 -8.69 14.02
C GLU A 29 6.58 -8.41 13.63
N PHE A 30 5.80 -9.46 13.40
CA PHE A 30 4.38 -9.33 13.13
C PHE A 30 3.61 -8.68 14.29
N LYS A 31 3.91 -9.08 15.54
CA LYS A 31 3.30 -8.46 16.74
C LYS A 31 3.69 -6.98 16.87
N GLN A 32 4.96 -6.66 16.69
CA GLN A 32 5.44 -5.27 16.72
C GLN A 32 4.78 -4.42 15.62
N TRP A 33 4.70 -4.94 14.39
CA TRP A 33 4.01 -4.28 13.30
C TRP A 33 2.53 -4.01 13.62
N ARG A 34 1.83 -4.98 14.23
CA ARG A 34 0.43 -4.81 14.61
C ARG A 34 0.26 -3.71 15.67
N GLU A 35 1.10 -3.72 16.70
CA GLU A 35 1.06 -2.70 17.77
C GLU A 35 1.32 -1.30 17.21
N ALA A 36 2.36 -1.16 16.38
CA ALA A 36 2.67 0.10 15.71
C ALA A 36 1.53 0.57 14.80
N SER A 37 0.97 -0.34 13.99
CA SER A 37 -0.14 0.01 13.07
C SER A 37 -1.41 0.43 13.82
N LEU A 38 -1.69 -0.17 14.98
CA LEU A 38 -2.80 0.26 15.84
C LEU A 38 -2.54 1.64 16.45
N ALA A 39 -1.31 1.92 16.88
CA ALA A 39 -0.93 3.24 17.37
C ALA A 39 -1.09 4.31 16.29
N ASP A 40 -0.67 4.03 15.04
CA ASP A 40 -0.83 4.95 13.91
C ASP A 40 -2.32 5.25 13.61
N VAL A 41 -3.20 4.25 13.74
CA VAL A 41 -4.65 4.46 13.61
C VAL A 41 -5.17 5.37 14.72
N GLU A 42 -4.76 5.15 15.97
CA GLU A 42 -5.19 5.99 17.09
C GLU A 42 -4.67 7.43 16.97
N GLU A 43 -3.43 7.63 16.51
CA GLU A 43 -2.91 8.97 16.19
C GLU A 43 -3.76 9.65 15.12
N SER A 44 -4.04 8.93 14.02
CA SER A 44 -4.85 9.41 12.90
C SER A 44 -6.27 9.81 13.29
N ARG A 45 -6.87 9.18 14.31
CA ARG A 45 -8.21 9.56 14.81
C ARG A 45 -8.28 10.97 15.38
N SER A 46 -7.14 11.50 15.82
CA SER A 46 -7.03 12.82 16.43
C SER A 46 -6.34 13.83 15.52
N ASP A 47 -5.88 13.40 14.34
CA ASP A 47 -5.25 14.26 13.36
C ASP A 47 -6.30 14.90 12.43
N PRO A 48 -6.48 16.23 12.43
CA PRO A 48 -7.50 16.90 11.61
C PRO A 48 -7.39 16.60 10.12
N GLN A 49 -6.18 16.38 9.60
CA GLN A 49 -5.97 16.11 8.17
C GLN A 49 -6.42 14.69 7.80
N ALA A 50 -6.07 13.70 8.61
CA ALA A 50 -6.54 12.32 8.46
C ALA A 50 -8.06 12.24 8.60
N MET A 51 -8.65 12.92 9.58
CA MET A 51 -10.11 12.98 9.78
C MET A 51 -10.83 13.57 8.57
N ALA A 52 -10.38 14.74 8.08
CA ALA A 52 -10.97 15.38 6.91
C ALA A 52 -10.84 14.52 5.64
N SER A 53 -9.67 13.90 5.44
CA SER A 53 -9.42 12.98 4.33
C SER A 53 -10.33 11.74 4.39
N ASN A 54 -10.44 11.10 5.56
CA ASN A 54 -11.31 9.94 5.74
C ASN A 54 -12.77 10.32 5.50
N LEU A 55 -13.26 11.41 6.10
CA LEU A 55 -14.63 11.89 5.92
C LEU A 55 -14.96 12.11 4.44
N LEU A 56 -14.05 12.74 3.69
CA LEU A 56 -14.22 12.99 2.26
C LEU A 56 -14.23 11.68 1.45
N HIS A 57 -13.22 10.81 1.63
CA HIS A 57 -13.16 9.53 0.92
C HIS A 57 -14.32 8.61 1.26
N ARG A 58 -14.85 8.67 2.49
CA ARG A 58 -16.03 7.91 2.91
C ARG A 58 -17.30 8.40 2.22
N TYR A 59 -17.42 9.71 1.97
CA TYR A 59 -18.55 10.24 1.21
C TYR A 59 -18.58 9.73 -0.24
N PHE A 60 -17.41 9.58 -0.87
CA PHE A 60 -17.28 9.02 -2.21
C PHE A 60 -17.25 7.49 -2.25
N ASN A 61 -17.21 6.82 -1.09
CA ASN A 61 -17.20 5.36 -1.06
C ASN A 61 -18.58 4.79 -1.43
N ARG A 62 -18.59 3.92 -2.43
CA ARG A 62 -19.78 3.17 -2.87
C ARG A 62 -19.63 1.66 -2.71
N HIS A 63 -18.44 1.21 -2.31
CA HIS A 63 -18.12 -0.19 -2.24
C HIS A 63 -18.55 -0.77 -0.89
N PRO A 64 -18.95 -2.05 -0.82
CA PRO A 64 -19.19 -2.71 0.45
C PRO A 64 -17.87 -3.02 1.16
N ARG A 65 -17.91 -3.16 2.49
CA ARG A 65 -16.76 -3.63 3.28
C ARG A 65 -16.28 -4.98 2.73
N GLY A 66 -14.97 -5.08 2.50
CA GLY A 66 -14.33 -6.25 1.88
C GLY A 66 -14.01 -6.10 0.39
N ASP A 67 -14.53 -5.07 -0.29
CA ASP A 67 -14.04 -4.67 -1.63
C ASP A 67 -12.71 -3.92 -1.49
N LEU A 68 -11.79 -4.12 -2.43
CA LEU A 68 -10.46 -3.47 -2.46
C LEU A 68 -10.55 -1.94 -2.57
N ARG A 69 -11.65 -1.40 -3.10
CA ARG A 69 -11.91 0.03 -3.26
C ARG A 69 -12.66 0.63 -2.08
N TYR A 70 -12.96 -0.17 -1.05
CA TYR A 70 -13.66 0.31 0.13
C TYR A 70 -12.80 1.28 0.92
N THR A 71 -13.35 2.46 1.22
CA THR A 71 -12.74 3.37 2.20
C THR A 71 -13.16 2.93 3.60
N SER A 72 -12.29 2.33 4.40
CA SER A 72 -12.58 1.99 5.80
C SER A 72 -12.65 3.22 6.71
N THR A 73 -13.47 3.17 7.76
CA THR A 73 -13.36 4.04 8.93
C THR A 73 -12.14 3.65 9.79
N PHE A 74 -11.72 4.52 10.70
CA PHE A 74 -10.63 4.19 11.64
C PHE A 74 -10.95 2.95 12.50
N ASP A 75 -12.20 2.78 12.92
CA ASP A 75 -12.65 1.59 13.68
C ASP A 75 -12.56 0.31 12.86
N GLU A 76 -13.02 0.35 11.61
CA GLU A 76 -12.94 -0.80 10.70
C GLU A 76 -11.48 -1.16 10.41
N THR A 77 -10.62 -0.18 10.16
CA THR A 77 -9.18 -0.41 9.97
C THR A 77 -8.53 -1.04 11.20
N ALA A 78 -8.84 -0.56 12.41
CA ALA A 78 -8.33 -1.15 13.64
C ALA A 78 -8.83 -2.58 13.87
N GLU A 79 -10.09 -2.86 13.52
CA GLU A 79 -10.67 -4.21 13.56
C GLU A 79 -9.94 -5.14 12.58
N ASP A 80 -9.72 -4.71 11.34
CA ASP A 80 -9.07 -5.49 10.30
C ASP A 80 -7.60 -5.81 10.68
N ILE A 81 -6.86 -4.85 11.24
CA ILE A 81 -5.50 -5.05 11.76
C ILE A 81 -5.46 -6.08 12.89
N LYS A 82 -6.46 -6.07 13.79
CA LYS A 82 -6.58 -7.05 14.88
C LYS A 82 -6.92 -8.44 14.35
N ALA A 83 -7.73 -8.53 13.29
CA ALA A 83 -8.20 -9.78 12.72
C ALA A 83 -7.14 -10.50 11.87
N VAL A 84 -6.25 -9.76 11.19
CA VAL A 84 -5.17 -10.34 10.39
C VAL A 84 -4.26 -11.21 11.24
N THR A 85 -3.84 -12.35 10.69
CA THR A 85 -2.87 -13.28 11.28
C THR A 85 -1.58 -13.36 10.44
N GLN A 86 -0.47 -13.72 11.09
CA GLN A 86 0.81 -13.96 10.41
C GLN A 86 0.66 -15.03 9.31
N ASP A 87 -0.07 -16.11 9.58
CA ASP A 87 -0.31 -17.17 8.60
C ASP A 87 -1.03 -16.67 7.36
N GLN A 88 -2.01 -15.78 7.50
CA GLN A 88 -2.67 -15.16 6.35
C GLN A 88 -1.71 -14.32 5.52
N ILE A 89 -0.77 -13.61 6.14
CA ILE A 89 0.28 -12.85 5.44
C ILE A 89 1.20 -13.81 4.66
N VAL A 90 1.63 -14.90 5.30
CA VAL A 90 2.47 -15.92 4.64
C VAL A 90 1.74 -16.56 3.47
N GLN A 91 0.46 -16.89 3.62
CA GLN A 91 -0.37 -17.44 2.56
C GLN A 91 -0.56 -16.45 1.42
N PHE A 92 -0.84 -15.17 1.73
CA PHE A 92 -0.96 -14.11 0.74
C PHE A 92 0.35 -13.95 -0.05
N TYR A 93 1.49 -13.88 0.64
CA TYR A 93 2.80 -13.80 0.00
C TYR A 93 3.03 -14.99 -0.95
N ARG A 94 2.84 -16.23 -0.48
CA ARG A 94 3.04 -17.43 -1.31
C ARG A 94 2.13 -17.49 -2.53
N ARG A 95 0.94 -16.92 -2.42
CA ARG A 95 -0.08 -16.96 -3.47
C ARG A 95 0.14 -15.86 -4.52
N PHE A 96 0.40 -14.64 -4.08
CA PHE A 96 0.35 -13.46 -4.95
C PHE A 96 1.73 -12.88 -5.30
N TYR A 97 2.77 -13.09 -4.49
CA TYR A 97 4.09 -12.54 -4.80
C TYR A 97 4.87 -13.42 -5.78
N GLY A 98 5.35 -12.78 -6.84
CA GLY A 98 6.18 -13.34 -7.88
C GLY A 98 6.58 -12.25 -8.87
N ALA A 99 7.47 -12.58 -9.79
CA ALA A 99 7.89 -11.71 -10.88
C ALA A 99 7.08 -11.96 -12.18
N SER A 100 5.96 -12.69 -12.11
CA SER A 100 5.09 -12.95 -13.28
C SER A 100 4.44 -11.67 -13.81
N HIS A 101 4.12 -10.73 -12.91
CA HIS A 101 3.55 -9.44 -13.24
C HIS A 101 4.20 -8.37 -12.36
N GLY A 102 5.04 -7.52 -12.94
CA GLY A 102 5.74 -6.47 -12.21
C GLY A 102 6.66 -5.66 -13.09
N GLU A 103 6.92 -4.43 -12.68
CA GLU A 103 7.86 -3.52 -13.34
C GLU A 103 8.95 -3.11 -12.35
N LEU A 104 10.17 -2.99 -12.85
CA LEU A 104 11.31 -2.53 -12.06
C LEU A 104 12.01 -1.40 -12.79
N ALA A 105 12.14 -0.27 -12.13
CA ALA A 105 12.86 0.90 -12.63
C ALA A 105 14.17 1.07 -11.86
N VAL A 106 15.29 1.20 -12.60
CA VAL A 106 16.60 1.59 -12.06
C VAL A 106 17.01 2.88 -12.73
N VAL A 107 17.32 3.90 -11.94
CA VAL A 107 17.68 5.24 -12.43
C VAL A 107 19.00 5.66 -11.79
N GLY A 108 19.96 6.08 -12.61
CA GLY A 108 21.28 6.53 -12.15
C GLY A 108 22.41 6.13 -13.09
N ASP A 109 23.64 6.19 -12.60
CA ASP A 109 24.84 5.77 -13.33
C ASP A 109 25.11 4.26 -13.13
N PHE A 110 24.70 3.45 -14.10
CA PHE A 110 24.95 2.01 -14.12
C PHE A 110 25.02 1.48 -15.56
N SER A 111 25.61 0.29 -15.72
CA SER A 111 25.57 -0.45 -16.98
C SER A 111 24.33 -1.35 -17.01
N PRO A 112 23.45 -1.26 -18.03
CA PRO A 112 22.21 -2.03 -18.07
C PRO A 112 22.39 -3.56 -18.11
N VAL A 113 23.41 -4.05 -18.81
CA VAL A 113 23.62 -5.49 -19.03
C VAL A 113 23.89 -6.25 -17.72
N PRO A 114 24.85 -5.85 -16.86
CA PRO A 114 25.05 -6.50 -15.56
C PRO A 114 23.83 -6.44 -14.63
N VAL A 115 23.11 -5.31 -14.63
CA VAL A 115 21.91 -5.14 -13.79
C VAL A 115 20.79 -6.07 -14.24
N ARG A 116 20.53 -6.13 -15.55
CA ARG A 116 19.57 -7.08 -16.12
C ARG A 116 19.92 -8.52 -15.77
N ALA A 117 21.18 -8.92 -15.94
CA ALA A 117 21.62 -10.28 -15.62
C ALA A 117 21.42 -10.61 -14.13
N ALA A 118 21.75 -9.69 -13.23
CA ALA A 118 21.54 -9.87 -11.79
C ALA A 118 20.05 -10.01 -11.43
N LEU A 119 19.19 -9.21 -12.07
CA LEU A 119 17.73 -9.29 -11.87
C LEU A 119 17.13 -10.58 -12.46
N GLU A 120 17.58 -11.02 -13.62
CA GLU A 120 17.16 -12.29 -14.23
C GLU A 120 17.59 -13.48 -13.36
N GLN A 121 18.82 -13.47 -12.84
CA GLN A 121 19.28 -14.48 -11.88
C GLN A 121 18.47 -14.42 -10.57
N GLY A 122 18.20 -13.20 -10.09
CA GLY A 122 17.53 -12.96 -8.82
C GLY A 122 16.05 -13.27 -8.84
N LEU A 123 15.32 -12.97 -9.92
CA LEU A 123 13.85 -12.98 -9.98
C LEU A 123 13.29 -13.81 -11.13
N GLY A 124 14.08 -14.20 -12.13
CA GLY A 124 13.58 -14.76 -13.39
C GLY A 124 12.85 -16.11 -13.27
N GLN A 125 13.07 -16.85 -12.18
CA GLN A 125 12.34 -18.09 -11.87
C GLN A 125 11.34 -17.94 -10.72
N TRP A 126 11.24 -16.75 -10.14
CA TRP A 126 10.29 -16.48 -9.07
C TRP A 126 8.97 -16.04 -9.70
N ALA A 127 8.03 -16.96 -9.83
CA ALA A 127 6.76 -16.73 -10.50
C ALA A 127 5.59 -17.10 -9.58
N ASN A 128 4.46 -16.42 -9.76
CA ASN A 128 3.17 -16.79 -9.19
C ASN A 128 2.17 -17.08 -10.33
N ALA A 129 1.18 -17.93 -10.05
CA ALA A 129 0.19 -18.38 -11.04
C ALA A 129 -1.09 -17.54 -11.03
N GLU A 130 -1.25 -16.62 -10.08
CA GLU A 130 -2.46 -15.81 -9.99
C GLU A 130 -2.52 -14.82 -11.15
N PRO A 131 -3.68 -14.72 -11.83
CA PRO A 131 -3.86 -13.75 -12.89
C PRO A 131 -3.80 -12.33 -12.32
N TYR A 132 -3.15 -11.45 -13.05
CA TYR A 132 -3.19 -10.03 -12.77
C TYR A 132 -4.37 -9.38 -13.51
N ALA A 133 -5.13 -8.56 -12.81
CA ALA A 133 -6.16 -7.71 -13.39
C ALA A 133 -6.12 -6.34 -12.74
N VAL A 134 -6.29 -5.30 -13.56
CA VAL A 134 -6.44 -3.94 -13.06
C VAL A 134 -7.82 -3.81 -12.45
N VAL A 135 -7.89 -3.36 -11.20
CA VAL A 135 -9.15 -3.00 -10.57
C VAL A 135 -9.48 -1.57 -10.99
N LEU A 136 -10.37 -1.44 -11.97
CA LEU A 136 -10.88 -0.15 -12.39
C LEU A 136 -12.01 0.31 -11.48
N ASP A 137 -12.13 1.64 -11.33
CA ASP A 137 -13.26 2.26 -10.65
C ASP A 137 -13.97 3.20 -11.62
N ASP A 138 -15.21 2.83 -11.98
CA ASP A 138 -15.96 3.58 -12.98
C ASP A 138 -16.40 4.93 -12.43
N TYR A 139 -16.33 5.97 -13.26
CA TYR A 139 -16.86 7.28 -12.89
C TYR A 139 -18.34 7.18 -12.48
N GLN A 140 -18.67 7.84 -11.36
CA GLN A 140 -20.04 8.06 -10.94
C GLN A 140 -20.21 9.50 -10.47
N ALA A 141 -21.35 10.08 -10.81
CA ALA A 141 -21.71 11.40 -10.29
C ALA A 141 -22.08 11.30 -8.81
N PHE A 142 -21.48 12.16 -8.00
CA PHE A 142 -21.86 12.37 -6.60
C PHE A 142 -22.50 13.75 -6.47
N PRO A 143 -23.56 13.89 -5.67
CA PRO A 143 -24.11 15.21 -5.40
C PRO A 143 -23.05 16.08 -4.70
N GLY A 144 -23.01 17.36 -5.02
CA GLY A 144 -22.17 18.30 -4.29
C GLY A 144 -22.63 18.36 -2.83
N LYS A 145 -21.70 18.18 -1.89
CA LYS A 145 -22.00 18.21 -0.46
C LYS A 145 -20.86 18.84 0.33
N THR A 146 -21.20 19.77 1.21
CA THR A 146 -20.29 20.25 2.24
C THR A 146 -20.30 19.27 3.41
N LEU A 147 -19.12 18.78 3.78
CA LEU A 147 -18.91 17.94 4.94
C LEU A 147 -18.16 18.78 5.97
N GLN A 148 -18.62 18.77 7.21
CA GLN A 148 -17.99 19.48 8.32
C GLN A 148 -17.89 18.54 9.52
N GLN A 149 -16.73 18.58 10.18
CA GLN A 149 -16.49 17.90 11.43
C GLN A 149 -15.65 18.81 12.31
N ASP A 150 -16.19 19.14 13.49
CA ASP A 150 -15.50 20.01 14.43
C ASP A 150 -14.48 19.19 15.24
N VAL A 151 -13.28 19.73 15.36
CA VAL A 151 -12.20 19.15 16.19
C VAL A 151 -11.92 20.15 17.30
N THR A 152 -12.41 19.86 18.52
CA THR A 152 -12.43 20.83 19.64
C THR A 152 -11.05 21.17 20.20
N ASP A 153 -10.07 20.29 20.00
CA ASP A 153 -8.81 20.32 20.75
C ASP A 153 -7.61 20.72 19.85
N LYS A 154 -7.87 21.22 18.64
CA LYS A 154 -6.84 21.55 17.64
C LYS A 154 -7.04 22.96 17.10
N ALA A 155 -5.95 23.73 17.02
CA ALA A 155 -5.98 25.14 16.60
C ALA A 155 -5.95 25.33 15.06
N ASN A 156 -5.76 24.25 14.30
CA ASN A 156 -5.70 24.26 12.84
C ASN A 156 -7.03 23.84 12.21
N ALA A 157 -7.36 24.47 11.08
CA ALA A 157 -8.45 24.06 10.22
C ALA A 157 -7.89 23.35 8.98
N VAL A 158 -8.57 22.30 8.53
CA VAL A 158 -8.25 21.59 7.28
C VAL A 158 -9.43 21.74 6.33
N PHE A 159 -9.14 22.19 5.11
CA PHE A 159 -10.11 22.29 4.03
C PHE A 159 -9.65 21.41 2.87
N LEU A 160 -10.51 20.49 2.46
CA LEU A 160 -10.30 19.61 1.31
C LEU A 160 -11.48 19.76 0.36
N ALA A 161 -11.19 19.74 -0.94
CA ALA A 161 -12.20 19.73 -1.99
C ALA A 161 -11.88 18.62 -2.98
N TRP A 162 -12.92 17.91 -3.41
CA TRP A 162 -12.80 16.83 -4.40
C TRP A 162 -13.94 16.94 -5.40
N GLN A 163 -13.59 16.83 -6.69
CA GLN A 163 -14.53 16.79 -7.78
C GLN A 163 -14.18 15.63 -8.70
N PRO A 164 -14.98 14.55 -8.74
CA PRO A 164 -14.77 13.49 -9.71
C PRO A 164 -15.06 14.07 -11.10
N LEU A 165 -14.16 13.82 -12.05
CA LEU A 165 -14.32 14.24 -13.44
C LEU A 165 -14.44 12.99 -14.32
N PRO A 166 -15.39 12.95 -15.27
CA PRO A 166 -15.42 11.89 -16.27
C PRO A 166 -14.24 12.09 -17.22
N ILE A 167 -13.26 11.20 -17.15
CA ILE A 167 -12.17 11.14 -18.13
C ILE A 167 -12.60 10.15 -19.22
N LYS A 168 -12.60 10.59 -20.46
CA LYS A 168 -12.72 9.72 -21.63
C LYS A 168 -11.31 9.39 -22.10
N ASP A 169 -11.09 8.16 -22.52
CA ASP A 169 -9.87 7.75 -23.23
C ASP A 169 -9.65 8.59 -24.51
#